data_AF-A0A2R7SSE1-F1
#
_entry.id   AF-A0A2R7SSE1-F1
#
_cell.length_a   1.000
_cell.length_b   1.000
_cell.length_c   1.000
_cell.angle_alpha   90.00
_cell.angle_beta   90.00
_cell.angle_gamma   90.00
#
_symmetry.space_group_name_H-M   'P 1'
#
loop_
_entity.id
_entity.type
_entity.pdbx_description
1 polymer ?
#
loop_
_entity_poly.entity_id
_entity_poly.type
_entity_poly.pdbx_seq_one_letter_code
_entity_poly.pdbx_strand_id
1 'polypeptide(L)'
;LVFLPGEREIREAAEALRKHHPPGVDILPLFSRLSEADQNKIFEPHGQRRIVLATNVAETSLTVPGIRYVIDPGLARVKRYSYRNKVEQLLIENISQAASNQRAGRCGRVSNGICVRLYSEKEFNERPKFTDPEILRSSLAGVILRMKSLHLGDVERFPFLEAPRAKAIADGYQLLAELGAVDDANELTPLGKELARLPLDPRVGRMILEAKGREALTEVLVIASALSGQDVRDRPQEQAQAADEKHKKFDDEKSEFMGYLKLWKWLEESRGGHGTEHKLSHRKHEQLLRENFVSPRRVREWRDVHSQLQTVVAEHGWRLNQSAATYEQVHLSMLSGLLGNIGQKSDDEDWYLGARGIKFWRHPGAHLSKKPGRWIVAAELVDTSRLYGRGLANIEPQWLPPIAGHLIKTQLLEPHWEKKAAEVVALERATLYGIVLYSNKKVNFGRVDPKAAREIFIREGLVNDDLPEDLARQLPFIGHNRRQIAKVQALEHKSRRQDVLVDD
;
A
#
# COMPACT_ATOMS: atom_id res chain seq x y z
N LEU A 1 15.54 14.24 31.22
CA LEU A 1 14.73 13.77 30.07
C LEU A 1 15.09 14.63 28.88
N VAL A 2 15.52 14.03 27.78
CA VAL A 2 15.82 14.73 26.53
C VAL A 2 14.83 14.25 25.48
N PHE A 3 14.15 15.18 24.81
CA PHE A 3 13.25 14.83 23.71
C PHE A 3 14.01 14.78 22.39
N LEU A 4 13.78 13.74 21.59
CA LEU A 4 14.41 13.54 20.28
C LEU A 4 13.36 13.02 19.28
N PRO A 5 13.48 13.35 17.98
CA PRO A 5 12.44 13.06 17.01
C PRO A 5 12.35 11.58 16.60
N GLY A 6 13.38 10.76 16.87
CA GLY A 6 13.39 9.36 16.43
C GLY A 6 14.49 8.51 17.05
N GLU A 7 14.43 7.20 16.76
CA GLU A 7 15.36 6.19 17.27
C GLU A 7 16.81 6.46 16.84
N ARG A 8 17.02 6.88 15.59
CA ARG A 8 18.37 7.18 15.07
C ARG A 8 19.01 8.30 15.88
N GLU A 9 18.29 9.40 16.06
CA GLU A 9 18.77 10.56 16.81
C GLU A 9 18.99 10.21 18.30
N ILE A 10 18.15 9.35 18.88
CA ILE A 10 18.34 8.81 20.24
C ILE A 10 19.65 8.04 20.35
N ARG A 11 19.98 7.19 19.39
CA ARG A 11 21.21 6.38 19.41
C ARG A 11 22.45 7.25 19.23
N GLU A 12 22.44 8.16 18.26
CA GLU A 12 23.55 9.10 18.03
C GLU A 12 23.83 9.94 19.29
N ALA A 13 22.78 10.46 19.93
CA ALA A 13 22.91 11.20 21.19
C ALA A 13 23.41 10.30 22.34
N ALA A 14 22.94 9.05 22.42
CA ALA A 14 23.40 8.10 23.43
C ALA A 14 24.89 7.78 23.29
N GLU A 15 25.36 7.55 22.06
CA GLU A 15 26.76 7.27 21.77
C GLU A 15 27.66 8.46 22.09
N ALA A 16 27.26 9.66 21.67
CA ALA A 16 27.99 10.89 21.98
C ALA A 16 28.08 11.12 23.50
N LEU A 17 26.97 10.93 24.23
CA LEU A 17 26.96 11.05 25.68
C LEU A 17 27.85 10.00 26.33
N ARG A 18 27.82 8.74 25.88
CA ARG A 18 28.69 7.65 26.40
C ARG A 18 30.19 7.98 26.27
N LYS A 19 30.59 8.74 25.24
CA LYS A 19 31.99 9.15 25.03
C LYS A 19 32.42 10.33 25.92
N HIS A 20 31.49 11.15 26.39
CA HIS A 20 31.78 12.46 26.99
C HIS A 20 31.09 12.73 28.34
N HIS A 21 30.45 11.72 28.97
CA HIS A 21 29.72 11.93 30.22
C HIS A 21 30.61 11.84 31.47
N PRO A 22 30.24 12.52 32.58
CA PRO A 22 30.83 12.29 33.88
C PRO A 22 30.58 10.85 34.37
N PRO A 23 31.50 10.22 35.11
CA PRO A 23 31.27 8.91 35.70
C PRO A 23 30.03 8.91 36.61
N GLY A 24 29.30 7.80 36.65
CA GLY A 24 28.09 7.64 37.49
C GLY A 24 26.79 8.17 36.88
N VAL A 25 26.64 8.09 35.55
CA VAL A 25 25.43 8.51 34.83
C VAL A 25 24.92 7.36 33.95
N ASP A 26 23.64 7.04 34.11
CA ASP A 26 22.95 6.03 33.30
C ASP A 26 22.25 6.68 32.11
N ILE A 27 22.56 6.21 30.89
CA ILE A 27 21.95 6.71 29.65
C ILE A 27 20.95 5.67 29.13
N LEU A 28 19.66 6.02 29.16
CA LEU A 28 18.58 5.10 28.81
C LEU A 28 17.77 5.63 27.61
N PRO A 29 17.64 4.84 26.52
CA PRO A 29 16.76 5.19 25.42
C PRO A 29 15.28 4.92 25.77
N LEU A 30 14.36 5.67 25.19
CA LEU A 30 12.91 5.46 25.30
C LEU A 30 12.16 5.78 23.99
N PHE A 31 11.76 4.75 23.26
CA PHE A 31 10.96 4.86 22.05
C PHE A 31 10.08 3.63 21.87
N SER A 32 9.03 3.73 21.04
CA SER A 32 7.96 2.72 20.93
C SER A 32 8.42 1.31 20.55
N ARG A 33 9.51 1.21 19.77
CA ARG A 33 10.07 -0.07 19.28
C ARG A 33 11.05 -0.74 20.26
N LEU A 34 11.33 -0.14 21.43
CA LEU A 34 12.20 -0.78 22.42
C LEU A 34 11.57 -2.04 23.01
N SER A 35 12.42 -3.00 23.40
CA SER A 35 11.98 -4.16 24.16
C SER A 35 11.34 -3.75 25.49
N GLU A 36 10.41 -4.55 25.99
CA GLU A 36 9.74 -4.28 27.26
C GLU A 36 10.73 -4.22 28.43
N ALA A 37 11.72 -5.12 28.44
CA ALA A 37 12.76 -5.14 29.45
C ALA A 37 13.54 -3.80 29.45
N ASP A 38 13.84 -3.24 28.28
CA ASP A 38 14.55 -1.96 28.18
C ASP A 38 13.67 -0.76 28.55
N GLN A 39 12.38 -0.80 28.21
CA GLN A 39 11.44 0.23 28.67
C GLN A 39 11.28 0.20 30.19
N ASN A 40 11.25 -0.98 30.81
CA ASN A 40 11.06 -1.15 32.24
C ASN A 40 12.25 -0.69 33.09
N LYS A 41 13.48 -0.75 32.56
CA LYS A 41 14.69 -0.18 33.21
C LYS A 41 14.53 1.28 33.63
N ILE A 42 13.67 2.03 32.93
CA ILE A 42 13.40 3.44 33.23
C ILE A 42 12.66 3.61 34.57
N PHE A 43 11.88 2.61 34.98
CA PHE A 43 11.07 2.62 36.21
C PHE A 43 11.78 2.00 37.42
N GLU A 44 12.83 1.23 37.20
CA GLU A 44 13.57 0.60 38.29
C GLU A 44 14.18 1.66 39.22
N PRO A 45 14.24 1.43 40.55
CA PRO A 45 14.94 2.33 41.46
C PRO A 45 16.41 2.53 41.05
N HIS A 46 16.95 3.71 41.34
CA HIS A 46 18.34 4.07 41.04
C HIS A 46 18.91 5.01 42.10
N GLY A 47 20.22 4.87 42.35
CA GLY A 47 21.01 5.85 43.11
C GLY A 47 21.81 6.82 42.23
N GLN A 48 22.01 6.51 40.95
CA GLN A 48 22.80 7.33 40.02
C GLN A 48 21.91 8.23 39.17
N ARG A 49 22.51 9.29 38.59
CA ARG A 49 21.77 10.24 37.73
C ARG A 49 21.42 9.57 36.41
N ARG A 50 20.14 9.58 36.03
CA ARG A 50 19.67 9.09 34.72
C ARG A 50 19.48 10.20 33.69
N ILE A 51 19.95 9.93 32.48
CA ILE A 51 19.62 10.69 31.27
C ILE A 51 18.74 9.79 30.40
N VAL A 52 17.43 10.06 30.42
CA VAL A 52 16.48 9.39 29.54
C VAL A 52 16.39 10.15 28.22
N LEU A 53 16.65 9.47 27.11
CA LEU A 53 16.57 9.99 25.74
C LEU A 53 15.29 9.45 25.08
N ALA A 54 14.29 10.28 24.88
CA ALA A 54 12.94 9.83 24.56
C ALA A 54 12.33 10.49 23.32
N THR A 55 11.45 9.76 22.62
CA THR A 55 10.50 10.38 21.68
C THR A 55 9.31 10.99 22.41
N ASN A 56 8.29 11.42 21.66
CA ASN A 56 6.99 11.87 22.19
C ASN A 56 6.24 10.83 23.04
N VAL A 57 6.72 9.57 23.13
CA VAL A 57 6.17 8.58 24.08
C VAL A 57 6.23 9.08 25.53
N ALA A 58 7.26 9.85 25.90
CA ALA A 58 7.39 10.45 27.22
C ALA A 58 6.53 11.72 27.41
N GLU A 59 5.89 12.23 26.34
CA GLU A 59 5.06 13.44 26.39
C GLU A 59 3.65 13.15 26.94
N THR A 60 3.04 12.05 26.50
CA THR A 60 1.65 11.71 26.86
C THR A 60 1.54 10.35 27.54
N SER A 61 2.02 9.30 26.87
CA SER A 61 1.71 7.91 27.21
C SER A 61 2.45 7.36 28.42
N LEU A 62 3.60 7.94 28.79
CA LEU A 62 4.44 7.42 29.87
C LEU A 62 4.82 8.51 30.87
N THR A 63 4.72 8.17 32.16
CA THR A 63 5.19 9.04 33.25
C THR A 63 6.49 8.50 33.78
N VAL A 64 7.61 9.04 33.29
CA VAL A 64 8.93 8.71 33.86
C VAL A 64 9.04 9.33 35.25
N PRO A 65 9.33 8.55 36.31
CA PRO A 65 9.48 9.09 37.65
C PRO A 65 10.78 9.90 37.80
N GLY A 66 10.81 10.83 38.76
CA GLY A 66 12.04 11.53 39.14
C GLY A 66 12.62 12.51 38.10
N ILE A 67 11.85 12.92 37.10
CA ILE A 67 12.31 13.93 36.13
C ILE A 67 12.37 15.31 36.79
N ARG A 68 13.59 15.84 36.92
CA ARG A 68 13.85 17.23 37.37
C ARG A 68 14.31 18.15 36.23
N TYR A 69 14.88 17.60 35.17
CA TYR A 69 15.41 18.36 34.04
C TYR A 69 14.85 17.85 32.73
N VAL A 70 14.35 18.76 31.89
CA VAL A 70 13.91 18.51 30.51
C VAL A 70 14.78 19.29 29.56
N ILE A 71 15.27 18.64 28.51
CA ILE A 71 15.91 19.26 27.35
C ILE A 71 14.99 19.05 26.16
N ASP A 72 14.49 20.13 25.57
CA ASP A 72 13.55 20.10 24.46
C ASP A 72 14.12 20.80 23.21
N PRO A 73 14.55 20.04 22.19
CA PRO A 73 14.93 20.58 20.90
C PRO A 73 13.76 21.14 20.08
N GLY A 74 12.51 20.90 20.50
CA GLY A 74 11.33 21.44 19.81
C GLY A 74 10.94 20.68 18.54
N LEU A 75 11.46 19.46 18.35
CA LEU A 75 11.18 18.62 17.19
C LEU A 75 10.37 17.37 17.56
N ALA A 76 9.56 16.90 16.61
CA ALA A 76 8.89 15.61 16.68
C ALA A 76 8.78 15.00 15.28
N ARG A 77 8.75 13.66 15.21
CA ARG A 77 8.38 12.96 13.99
C ARG A 77 6.87 12.77 13.97
N VAL A 78 6.21 13.35 12.96
CA VAL A 78 4.75 13.38 12.83
C VAL A 78 4.34 12.61 11.59
N LYS A 79 3.32 11.77 11.75
CA LYS A 79 2.68 11.05 10.64
C LYS A 79 1.75 12.02 9.88
N ARG A 80 2.01 12.16 8.58
CA ARG A 80 1.26 13.01 7.64
C ARG A 80 0.79 12.18 6.46
N TYR A 81 -0.38 12.47 5.94
CA TYR A 81 -0.91 11.86 4.73
C TYR A 81 -0.73 12.80 3.53
N SER A 82 -0.12 12.29 2.46
CA SER A 82 0.03 13.02 1.19
C SER A 82 -1.10 12.65 0.24
N TYR A 83 -2.08 13.54 0.08
CA TYR A 83 -3.22 13.35 -0.84
C TYR A 83 -2.80 13.22 -2.31
N ARG A 84 -1.69 13.85 -2.70
CA ARG A 84 -1.19 13.80 -4.09
C ARG A 84 -0.66 12.41 -4.44
N ASN A 85 0.13 11.85 -3.53
CA ASN A 85 0.79 10.56 -3.75
C ASN A 85 -0.03 9.39 -3.18
N LYS A 86 -1.03 9.70 -2.34
CA LYS A 86 -1.83 8.76 -1.54
C LYS A 86 -0.99 7.89 -0.60
N VAL A 87 0.08 8.45 -0.05
CA VAL A 87 1.06 7.74 0.80
C VAL A 87 1.19 8.40 2.16
N GLU A 88 1.58 7.60 3.14
CA GLU A 88 1.93 8.08 4.47
C GLU A 88 3.39 8.54 4.50
N GLN A 89 3.61 9.68 5.14
CA GLN A 89 4.92 10.32 5.30
C GLN A 89 5.23 10.49 6.79
N LEU A 90 6.49 10.28 7.15
CA LEU A 90 6.99 10.47 8.52
C LEU A 90 7.98 11.63 8.56
N LEU A 91 7.45 12.84 8.67
CA LEU A 91 8.23 14.08 8.62
C LEU A 91 8.71 14.49 10.02
N ILE A 92 9.92 15.07 10.09
CA ILE A 92 10.39 15.75 11.29
C ILE A 92 9.93 17.20 11.18
N GLU A 93 9.15 17.66 12.16
CA GLU A 93 8.56 18.99 12.18
C GLU A 93 8.76 19.65 13.55
N ASN A 94 8.59 20.97 13.56
CA ASN A 94 8.52 21.77 14.77
C ASN A 94 7.24 21.44 15.55
N ILE A 95 7.38 21.20 16.85
CA ILE A 95 6.23 21.00 17.74
C ILE A 95 5.45 22.29 17.98
N SER A 96 4.16 22.14 18.33
CA SER A 96 3.29 23.23 18.75
C SER A 96 3.69 23.79 20.13
N GLN A 97 3.19 24.98 20.45
CA GLN A 97 3.37 25.57 21.79
C GLN A 97 2.77 24.67 22.87
N ALA A 98 1.58 24.08 22.62
CA ALA A 98 0.94 23.15 23.54
C ALA A 98 1.82 21.91 23.83
N ALA A 99 2.40 21.30 22.79
CA ALA A 99 3.31 20.16 22.96
C ALA A 99 4.59 20.56 23.73
N SER A 100 5.20 21.68 23.38
CA SER A 100 6.34 22.25 24.11
C SER A 100 6.04 22.48 25.59
N ASN A 101 4.86 23.01 25.89
CA ASN A 101 4.41 23.22 27.27
C ASN A 101 4.16 21.88 28.00
N GLN A 102 3.60 20.87 27.32
CA GLN A 102 3.44 19.53 27.90
C GLN A 102 4.78 18.86 28.21
N ARG A 103 5.78 19.03 27.34
CA ARG A 103 7.16 18.58 27.54
C ARG A 103 7.80 19.27 28.74
N ALA A 104 7.67 20.59 28.85
CA ALA A 104 8.13 21.36 30.00
C ALA A 104 7.46 20.89 31.30
N GLY A 105 6.16 20.59 31.27
CA GLY A 105 5.42 20.05 32.40
C GLY A 105 5.94 18.69 32.92
N ARG A 106 6.80 17.98 32.19
CA ARG A 106 7.38 16.71 32.64
C ARG A 106 8.35 16.85 33.80
N CYS A 107 9.05 17.98 33.93
CA CYS A 107 9.99 18.20 35.04
C CYS A 107 9.35 18.78 36.31
N GLY A 108 8.08 19.17 36.28
CA GLY A 108 7.41 19.87 37.39
C GLY A 108 6.47 18.99 38.23
N ARG A 109 6.50 17.66 38.09
CA ARG A 109 5.49 16.77 38.69
C ARG A 109 5.71 16.43 40.16
N VAL A 110 6.96 16.31 40.59
CA VAL A 110 7.34 15.85 41.95
C VAL A 110 8.08 16.93 42.72
N SER A 111 8.78 17.82 42.02
CA SER A 111 9.53 18.93 42.60
C SER A 111 9.69 20.03 41.56
N ASN A 112 10.18 21.21 41.97
CA ASN A 112 10.62 22.25 41.04
C ASN A 112 11.64 21.67 40.06
N GLY A 113 11.40 21.87 38.78
CA GLY A 113 12.24 21.37 37.70
C GLY A 113 12.57 22.45 36.68
N ILE A 114 13.58 22.17 35.86
CA ILE A 114 14.06 23.09 34.82
C ILE A 114 13.81 22.48 33.45
N CYS A 115 13.15 23.23 32.58
CA CYS A 115 13.01 22.90 31.17
C CYS A 115 13.91 23.84 30.35
N VAL A 116 14.87 23.27 29.63
CA VAL A 116 15.74 24.00 28.70
C VAL A 116 15.24 23.73 27.29
N ARG A 117 14.75 24.78 26.63
CA ARG A 117 14.36 24.76 25.22
C ARG A 117 15.58 25.14 24.37
N LEU A 118 15.90 24.37 23.34
CA LEU A 118 17.05 24.63 22.46
C LEU A 118 16.68 25.53 21.26
N TYR A 119 15.70 26.39 21.45
CA TYR A 119 15.19 27.34 20.47
C TYR A 119 14.84 28.65 21.16
N SER A 120 14.86 29.75 20.41
CA SER A 120 14.62 31.09 20.96
C SER A 120 13.17 31.28 21.40
N GLU A 121 12.93 32.24 22.29
CA GLU A 121 11.57 32.65 22.67
C GLU A 121 10.79 33.18 21.47
N LYS A 122 11.45 33.89 20.54
CA LYS A 122 10.84 34.33 19.28
C LYS A 122 10.32 33.14 18.47
N GLU A 123 11.14 32.11 18.28
CA GLU A 123 10.74 30.89 17.57
C GLU A 123 9.62 30.15 18.31
N PHE A 124 9.61 30.14 19.65
CA PHE A 124 8.50 29.59 20.42
C PHE A 124 7.19 30.31 20.14
N ASN A 125 7.21 31.64 20.11
CA ASN A 125 6.03 32.48 19.89
C ASN A 125 5.50 32.38 18.44
N GLU A 126 6.38 32.08 17.47
CA GLU A 126 6.01 31.88 16.05
C GLU A 126 5.40 30.49 15.77
N ARG A 127 5.56 29.51 16.67
CA ARG A 127 4.98 28.16 16.51
C ARG A 127 3.45 28.18 16.63
N PRO A 128 2.74 27.24 15.98
CA PRO A 128 1.30 27.11 16.14
C PRO A 128 0.95 26.79 17.60
N LYS A 129 -0.17 27.34 18.09
CA LYS A 129 -0.61 27.15 19.48
C LYS A 129 -0.90 25.68 19.79
N PHE A 130 -1.57 25.00 18.88
CA PHE A 130 -1.99 23.61 19.02
C PHE A 130 -1.42 22.75 17.89
N THR A 131 -1.33 21.45 18.13
CA THR A 131 -0.96 20.47 17.11
C THR A 131 -2.17 20.22 16.21
N ASP A 132 -1.95 20.11 14.91
CA ASP A 132 -3.01 19.81 13.96
C ASP A 132 -3.78 18.54 14.38
N PRO A 133 -5.12 18.55 14.34
CA PRO A 133 -5.94 17.39 14.65
C PRO A 133 -5.81 16.30 13.60
N GLU A 134 -6.09 15.05 14.00
CA GLU A 134 -5.88 13.87 13.17
C GLU A 134 -6.66 13.91 11.85
N ILE A 135 -7.88 14.46 11.87
CA ILE A 135 -8.73 14.62 10.68
C ILE A 135 -8.07 15.41 9.54
N LEU A 136 -7.08 16.27 9.83
CA LEU A 136 -6.37 17.07 8.83
C LEU A 136 -5.11 16.40 8.29
N ARG A 137 -4.73 15.23 8.83
CA ARG A 137 -3.42 14.60 8.58
C ARG A 137 -3.49 13.09 8.34
N SER A 138 -4.67 12.50 8.37
CA SER A 138 -4.94 11.09 8.06
C SER A 138 -5.88 10.96 6.84
N SER A 139 -5.95 9.76 6.26
CA SER A 139 -6.90 9.44 5.20
C SER A 139 -8.34 9.54 5.72
N LEU A 140 -9.24 10.15 4.93
CA LEU A 140 -10.65 10.32 5.29
C LEU A 140 -11.56 9.19 4.79
N ALA A 141 -11.05 8.23 4.01
CA ALA A 141 -11.89 7.21 3.39
C ALA A 141 -12.74 6.43 4.41
N GLY A 142 -12.17 6.03 5.55
CA GLY A 142 -12.91 5.34 6.61
C GLY A 142 -13.99 6.22 7.25
N VAL A 143 -13.68 7.50 7.49
CA VAL A 143 -14.64 8.47 8.04
C VAL A 143 -15.80 8.69 7.07
N ILE A 144 -15.50 8.93 5.79
CA ILE A 144 -16.49 9.14 4.73
C ILE A 144 -17.39 7.91 4.58
N LEU A 145 -16.80 6.71 4.53
CA LEU A 145 -17.55 5.45 4.43
C LEU A 145 -18.55 5.30 5.59
N ARG A 146 -18.12 5.59 6.82
CA ARG A 146 -18.96 5.51 8.01
C ARG A 146 -20.04 6.59 8.04
N MET A 147 -19.72 7.81 7.65
CA MET A 147 -20.70 8.90 7.57
C MET A 147 -21.79 8.60 6.55
N LYS A 148 -21.42 8.09 5.38
CA LYS A 148 -22.36 7.67 4.34
C LYS A 148 -23.24 6.52 4.81
N SER A 149 -22.69 5.50 5.48
CA SER A 149 -23.51 4.38 5.97
C SER A 149 -24.49 4.77 7.08
N LEU A 150 -24.15 5.78 7.87
CA LEU A 150 -25.01 6.38 8.90
C LEU A 150 -25.93 7.48 8.37
N HIS A 151 -25.91 7.77 7.06
CA HIS A 151 -26.73 8.80 6.42
C HIS A 151 -26.57 10.20 7.04
N LEU A 152 -25.34 10.57 7.43
CA LEU A 152 -25.02 11.85 8.08
C LEU A 152 -24.96 13.04 7.11
N GLY A 153 -25.44 12.88 5.87
CA GLY A 153 -25.45 13.91 4.84
C GLY A 153 -24.10 14.10 4.13
N ASP A 154 -23.95 15.29 3.55
CA ASP A 154 -22.75 15.68 2.79
C ASP A 154 -21.59 15.99 3.73
N VAL A 155 -20.44 15.36 3.47
CA VAL A 155 -19.21 15.51 4.27
C VAL A 155 -18.72 16.95 4.24
N GLU A 156 -18.89 17.66 3.11
CA GLU A 156 -18.45 19.06 3.00
C GLU A 156 -19.28 20.02 3.87
N ARG A 157 -20.52 19.64 4.19
CA ARG A 157 -21.46 20.44 5.00
C ARG A 157 -21.51 19.98 6.46
N PHE A 158 -20.81 18.90 6.79
CA PHE A 158 -20.82 18.36 8.14
C PHE A 158 -20.09 19.33 9.09
N PRO A 159 -20.67 19.63 10.27
CA PRO A 159 -20.14 20.64 11.19
C PRO A 159 -18.94 20.11 12.01
N PHE A 160 -17.81 19.88 11.35
CA PHE A 160 -16.55 19.54 12.02
C PHE A 160 -16.04 20.70 12.88
N LEU A 161 -15.42 20.38 14.02
CA LEU A 161 -14.71 21.39 14.84
C LEU A 161 -13.60 22.08 14.03
N GLU A 162 -12.81 21.28 13.33
CA GLU A 162 -11.85 21.72 12.31
C GLU A 162 -12.11 20.95 11.02
N ALA A 163 -12.63 21.64 10.01
CA ALA A 163 -13.05 21.01 8.77
C ALA A 163 -11.86 20.54 7.93
N PRO A 164 -11.90 19.30 7.40
CA PRO A 164 -10.89 18.85 6.44
C PRO A 164 -10.94 19.67 5.15
N ARG A 165 -9.79 19.78 4.48
CA ARG A 165 -9.70 20.46 3.19
C ARG A 165 -10.52 19.68 2.14
N ALA A 166 -11.18 20.39 1.21
CA ALA A 166 -11.94 19.77 0.12
C ALA A 166 -11.12 18.73 -0.68
N LYS A 167 -9.82 18.97 -0.89
CA LYS A 167 -8.90 18.02 -1.54
C LYS A 167 -8.76 16.70 -0.76
N ALA A 168 -8.80 16.73 0.56
CA ALA A 168 -8.74 15.52 1.40
C ALA A 168 -10.05 14.72 1.31
N ILE A 169 -11.19 15.41 1.23
CA ILE A 169 -12.51 14.80 1.05
C ILE A 169 -12.58 14.10 -0.32
N ALA A 170 -12.21 14.82 -1.39
CA ALA A 170 -12.18 14.29 -2.75
C ALA A 170 -11.23 13.07 -2.87
N ASP A 171 -10.06 13.14 -2.22
CA ASP A 171 -9.12 12.02 -2.18
C ASP A 171 -9.71 10.77 -1.48
N GLY A 172 -10.43 10.97 -0.37
CA GLY A 172 -11.14 9.90 0.33
C GLY A 172 -12.22 9.24 -0.53
N TYR A 173 -13.02 10.02 -1.25
CA TYR A 173 -13.98 9.47 -2.23
C TYR A 173 -13.30 8.70 -3.35
N GLN A 174 -12.19 9.22 -3.90
CA GLN A 174 -11.42 8.50 -4.91
C GLN A 174 -10.86 7.17 -4.40
N LEU A 175 -10.44 7.10 -3.13
CA LEU A 175 -10.03 5.83 -2.54
C LEU A 175 -11.22 4.87 -2.39
N LEU A 176 -12.39 5.35 -1.95
CA LEU A 176 -13.57 4.50 -1.88
C LEU A 176 -14.02 4.02 -3.27
N ALA A 177 -13.91 4.85 -4.31
CA ALA A 177 -14.17 4.46 -5.69
C ALA A 177 -13.12 3.42 -6.18
N GLU A 178 -11.84 3.61 -5.85
CA GLU A 178 -10.77 2.61 -6.11
C GLU A 178 -11.14 1.24 -5.51
N LEU A 179 -11.68 1.21 -4.29
CA LEU A 179 -12.10 -0.01 -3.60
C LEU A 179 -13.44 -0.57 -4.12
N GLY A 180 -14.15 0.15 -5.00
CA GLY A 180 -15.50 -0.19 -5.47
C GLY A 180 -16.60 0.02 -4.42
N ALA A 181 -16.32 0.80 -3.37
CA ALA A 181 -17.25 1.07 -2.27
C ALA A 181 -18.24 2.20 -2.58
N VAL A 182 -17.92 3.09 -3.51
CA VAL A 182 -18.83 4.11 -4.03
C VAL A 182 -18.88 4.10 -5.55
N ASP A 183 -20.00 4.55 -6.12
CA ASP A 183 -20.19 4.76 -7.56
C ASP A 183 -19.78 6.18 -8.00
N ASP A 184 -20.01 6.50 -9.28
CA ASP A 184 -19.71 7.82 -9.86
C ASP A 184 -20.53 8.97 -9.26
N ALA A 185 -21.65 8.66 -8.61
CA ALA A 185 -22.47 9.63 -7.87
C ALA A 185 -22.03 9.76 -6.39
N ASN A 186 -20.93 9.09 -6.00
CA ASN A 186 -20.45 8.99 -4.62
C ASN A 186 -21.46 8.32 -3.66
N GLU A 187 -22.34 7.47 -4.18
CA GLU A 187 -23.29 6.68 -3.39
C GLU A 187 -22.73 5.29 -3.08
N LEU A 188 -23.12 4.74 -1.93
CA LEU A 188 -22.59 3.44 -1.50
C LEU A 188 -23.09 2.31 -2.41
N THR A 189 -22.15 1.59 -3.02
CA THR A 189 -22.44 0.36 -3.75
C THR A 189 -22.86 -0.75 -2.78
N PRO A 190 -23.43 -1.88 -3.26
CA PRO A 190 -23.67 -3.05 -2.40
C PRO A 190 -22.41 -3.49 -1.65
N LEU A 191 -21.26 -3.48 -2.32
CA LEU A 191 -19.96 -3.77 -1.72
C LEU A 191 -19.60 -2.73 -0.63
N GLY A 192 -19.80 -1.44 -0.90
CA GLY A 192 -19.56 -0.38 0.08
C GLY A 192 -20.42 -0.51 1.33
N LYS A 193 -21.68 -0.94 1.18
CA LYS A 193 -22.57 -1.21 2.30
C LYS A 193 -22.10 -2.38 3.16
N GLU A 194 -21.58 -3.45 2.55
CA GLU A 194 -20.95 -4.56 3.30
C GLU A 194 -19.67 -4.09 3.99
N LEU A 195 -18.82 -3.33 3.28
CA LEU A 195 -17.56 -2.82 3.81
C LEU A 195 -17.77 -1.92 5.02
N ALA A 196 -18.80 -1.05 5.01
CA ALA A 196 -19.09 -0.11 6.10
C ALA A 196 -19.58 -0.78 7.39
N ARG A 197 -19.95 -2.07 7.36
CA ARG A 197 -20.31 -2.86 8.55
C ARG A 197 -19.09 -3.37 9.31
N LEU A 198 -17.92 -3.41 8.65
CA LEU A 198 -16.67 -3.84 9.27
C LEU A 198 -16.04 -2.68 10.06
N PRO A 199 -15.62 -2.88 11.32
CA PRO A 199 -14.95 -1.85 12.12
C PRO A 199 -13.45 -1.75 11.76
N LEU A 200 -13.14 -1.63 10.46
CA LEU A 200 -11.79 -1.73 9.92
C LEU A 200 -11.46 -0.58 8.97
N ASP A 201 -10.18 -0.37 8.71
CA ASP A 201 -9.74 0.47 7.58
C ASP A 201 -10.36 -0.07 6.27
N PRO A 202 -10.88 0.78 5.37
CA PRO A 202 -11.53 0.34 4.14
C PRO A 202 -10.67 -0.56 3.26
N ARG A 203 -9.35 -0.36 3.19
CA ARG A 203 -8.46 -1.24 2.39
C ARG A 203 -8.42 -2.63 3.01
N VAL A 204 -8.26 -2.71 4.33
CA VAL A 204 -8.23 -3.98 5.08
C VAL A 204 -9.57 -4.72 4.96
N GLY A 205 -10.68 -4.01 5.18
CA GLY A 205 -12.01 -4.59 5.01
C GLY A 205 -12.24 -5.09 3.58
N ARG A 206 -11.76 -4.36 2.56
CA ARG A 206 -11.89 -4.76 1.15
C ARG A 206 -11.13 -6.07 0.85
N MET A 207 -9.93 -6.23 1.42
CA MET A 207 -9.14 -7.47 1.29
C MET A 207 -9.86 -8.67 1.92
N ILE A 208 -10.43 -8.50 3.11
CA ILE A 208 -11.16 -9.57 3.80
C ILE A 208 -12.45 -9.92 3.03
N LEU A 209 -13.20 -8.92 2.53
CA LEU A 209 -14.38 -9.16 1.72
C LEU A 209 -14.06 -9.92 0.42
N GLU A 210 -12.96 -9.60 -0.24
CA GLU A 210 -12.52 -10.35 -1.42
C GLU A 210 -12.15 -11.80 -1.07
N ALA A 211 -11.43 -11.99 0.04
CA ALA A 211 -10.97 -13.29 0.51
C ALA A 211 -12.12 -14.26 0.80
N LYS A 212 -13.29 -13.74 1.20
CA LYS A 212 -14.52 -14.52 1.36
C LYS A 212 -14.93 -15.20 0.06
N GLY A 213 -14.96 -14.46 -1.06
CA GLY A 213 -15.35 -15.00 -2.37
C GLY A 213 -14.29 -15.92 -2.99
N ARG A 214 -13.05 -15.83 -2.51
CA ARG A 214 -11.89 -16.59 -3.04
C ARG A 214 -11.47 -17.76 -2.17
N GLU A 215 -12.20 -18.05 -1.09
CA GLU A 215 -11.85 -19.09 -0.11
C GLU A 215 -10.43 -18.91 0.46
N ALA A 216 -10.05 -17.67 0.78
CA ALA A 216 -8.75 -17.31 1.34
C ALA A 216 -8.83 -16.56 2.68
N LEU A 217 -9.99 -16.64 3.37
CA LEU A 217 -10.22 -15.89 4.60
C LEU A 217 -9.20 -16.22 5.69
N THR A 218 -8.86 -17.50 5.89
CA THR A 218 -7.93 -17.92 6.95
C THR A 218 -6.58 -17.23 6.80
N GLU A 219 -6.03 -17.22 5.59
CA GLU A 219 -4.75 -16.62 5.26
C GLU A 219 -4.81 -15.09 5.31
N VAL A 220 -5.86 -14.49 4.73
CA VAL A 220 -5.98 -13.04 4.67
C VAL A 220 -6.22 -12.44 6.05
N LEU A 221 -6.91 -13.11 6.97
CA LEU A 221 -7.06 -12.63 8.35
C LEU A 221 -5.71 -12.54 9.08
N VAL A 222 -4.85 -13.54 8.90
CA VAL A 222 -3.47 -13.54 9.45
C VAL A 222 -2.65 -12.38 8.86
N ILE A 223 -2.72 -12.18 7.54
CA ILE A 223 -1.98 -11.09 6.88
C ILE A 223 -2.54 -9.72 7.30
N ALA A 224 -3.87 -9.53 7.25
CA ALA A 224 -4.53 -8.29 7.61
C ALA A 224 -4.24 -7.85 9.05
N SER A 225 -4.26 -8.78 9.99
CA SER A 225 -3.90 -8.53 11.39
C SER A 225 -2.42 -8.17 11.54
N ALA A 226 -1.52 -8.77 10.76
CA ALA A 226 -0.10 -8.42 10.77
C ALA A 226 0.12 -6.99 10.26
N LEU A 227 -0.54 -6.62 9.15
CA LEU A 227 -0.43 -5.29 8.53
C LEU A 227 -1.03 -4.16 9.38
N SER A 228 -1.95 -4.48 10.29
CA SER A 228 -2.58 -3.51 11.20
C SER A 228 -1.70 -3.20 12.43
N GLY A 229 -0.67 -4.02 12.68
CA GLY A 229 0.21 -3.92 13.84
C GLY A 229 1.65 -3.58 13.47
N GLN A 230 2.53 -3.61 14.47
CA GLN A 230 3.97 -3.61 14.22
C GLN A 230 4.43 -5.03 13.88
N ASP A 231 5.39 -5.15 12.96
CA ASP A 231 6.05 -6.42 12.68
C ASP A 231 6.53 -7.06 13.99
N VAL A 232 6.30 -8.35 14.20
CA VAL A 232 6.65 -9.04 15.45
C VAL A 232 8.14 -9.35 15.57
N ARG A 233 8.88 -9.26 14.46
CA ARG A 233 10.32 -9.53 14.38
C ARG A 233 11.13 -8.40 15.00
N ASP A 234 12.13 -8.78 15.79
CA ASP A 234 13.14 -7.90 16.35
C ASP A 234 14.39 -7.92 15.47
N ARG A 235 14.92 -6.74 15.13
CA ARG A 235 16.19 -6.63 14.41
C ARG A 235 17.11 -5.62 15.08
N PRO A 236 17.68 -5.94 16.26
CA PRO A 236 18.63 -5.08 16.95
C PRO A 236 19.86 -4.84 16.07
N GLN A 237 20.35 -3.60 15.99
CA GLN A 237 21.47 -3.27 15.09
C GLN A 237 22.75 -4.04 15.43
N GLU A 238 23.02 -4.27 16.72
CA GLU A 238 24.17 -5.04 17.20
C GLU A 238 24.09 -6.53 16.87
N GLN A 239 22.88 -7.06 16.68
CA GLN A 239 22.61 -8.48 16.40
C GLN A 239 21.88 -8.66 15.06
N ALA A 240 22.05 -7.71 14.14
CA ALA A 240 21.28 -7.66 12.90
C ALA A 240 21.49 -8.91 12.05
N GLN A 241 22.74 -9.39 11.93
CA GLN A 241 23.07 -10.60 11.18
C GLN A 241 22.46 -11.85 11.82
N ALA A 242 22.55 -11.99 13.14
CA ALA A 242 21.96 -13.13 13.85
C ALA A 242 20.43 -13.14 13.74
N ALA A 243 19.79 -11.97 13.80
CA ALA A 243 18.35 -11.83 13.57
C ALA A 243 17.97 -12.23 12.14
N ASP A 244 18.69 -11.71 11.13
CA ASP A 244 18.45 -12.04 9.72
C ASP A 244 18.59 -13.56 9.46
N GLU A 245 19.60 -14.21 10.04
CA GLU A 245 19.79 -15.66 9.94
C GLU A 245 18.62 -16.45 10.56
N LYS A 246 18.10 -16.02 11.72
CA LYS A 246 16.94 -16.65 12.36
C LYS A 246 15.64 -16.39 11.61
N HIS A 247 15.51 -15.24 10.95
CA HIS A 247 14.30 -14.88 10.21
C HIS A 247 14.22 -15.49 8.83
N LYS A 248 15.35 -15.87 8.22
CA LYS A 248 15.42 -16.46 6.86
C LYS A 248 14.48 -17.63 6.63
N LYS A 249 14.17 -18.43 7.66
CA LYS A 249 13.22 -19.56 7.57
C LYS A 249 11.77 -19.11 7.30
N PHE A 250 11.45 -17.85 7.57
CA PHE A 250 10.14 -17.25 7.32
C PHE A 250 10.07 -16.59 5.94
N ASP A 251 11.20 -16.38 5.27
CA ASP A 251 11.22 -15.70 3.99
C ASP A 251 10.52 -16.54 2.91
N ASP A 252 9.90 -15.84 1.98
CA ASP A 252 9.32 -16.44 0.79
C ASP A 252 10.07 -16.00 -0.47
N GLU A 253 10.02 -16.83 -1.50
CA GLU A 253 10.65 -16.52 -2.77
C GLU A 253 10.01 -15.34 -3.47
N LYS A 254 8.69 -15.17 -3.32
CA LYS A 254 7.89 -14.26 -4.13
C LYS A 254 7.05 -13.29 -3.31
N SER A 255 6.83 -13.52 -2.01
CA SER A 255 5.87 -12.71 -1.24
C SER A 255 6.13 -12.62 0.27
N GLU A 256 6.31 -11.40 0.77
CA GLU A 256 6.36 -11.14 2.21
C GLU A 256 5.01 -11.43 2.90
N PHE A 257 3.88 -11.42 2.17
CA PHE A 257 2.59 -11.88 2.70
C PHE A 257 2.62 -13.37 3.04
N MET A 258 3.19 -14.19 2.15
CA MET A 258 3.41 -15.61 2.43
C MET A 258 4.41 -15.80 3.57
N GLY A 259 5.36 -14.88 3.73
CA GLY A 259 6.27 -14.88 4.87
C GLY A 259 5.56 -14.71 6.23
N TYR A 260 4.54 -13.84 6.30
CA TYR A 260 3.69 -13.75 7.49
C TYR A 260 2.95 -15.06 7.78
N LEU A 261 2.45 -15.76 6.74
CA LEU A 261 1.79 -17.06 6.92
C LEU A 261 2.75 -18.13 7.44
N LYS A 262 3.99 -18.17 6.93
CA LYS A 262 5.04 -19.08 7.43
C LYS A 262 5.40 -18.79 8.88
N LEU A 263 5.55 -17.52 9.23
CA LEU A 263 5.82 -17.09 10.59
C LEU A 263 4.67 -17.46 11.53
N TRP A 264 3.43 -17.19 11.14
CA TRP A 264 2.24 -17.55 11.90
C TRP A 264 2.15 -19.05 12.13
N LYS A 265 2.32 -19.86 11.08
CA LYS A 265 2.35 -21.32 11.18
C LYS A 265 3.42 -21.80 12.17
N TRP A 266 4.63 -21.25 12.09
CA TRP A 266 5.70 -21.56 13.04
C TRP A 266 5.34 -21.16 14.48
N LEU A 267 4.65 -20.03 14.69
CA LEU A 267 4.19 -19.59 16.02
C LEU A 267 3.16 -20.53 16.65
N GLU A 268 2.28 -21.12 15.83
CA GLU A 268 1.31 -22.12 16.28
C GLU A 268 1.98 -23.46 16.57
N GLU A 269 2.82 -23.95 15.65
CA GLU A 269 3.55 -25.22 15.82
C GLU A 269 4.53 -25.18 17.01
N SER A 270 5.27 -24.08 17.17
CA SER A 270 6.26 -23.91 18.25
C SER A 270 5.65 -23.77 19.65
N ARG A 271 4.33 -23.71 19.78
CA ARG A 271 3.64 -23.78 21.08
C ARG A 271 3.43 -25.23 21.54
N GLY A 272 3.45 -26.18 20.60
CA GLY A 272 3.12 -27.59 20.83
C GLY A 272 1.64 -27.81 21.16
N GLY A 273 1.25 -29.08 21.37
CA GLY A 273 -0.14 -29.44 21.69
C GLY A 273 -1.00 -29.81 20.48
N HIS A 274 -0.40 -30.00 19.30
CA HIS A 274 -1.03 -30.68 18.17
C HIS A 274 -0.50 -32.12 18.11
N GLY A 275 -1.41 -33.11 18.14
CA GLY A 275 -1.04 -34.53 18.12
C GLY A 275 -0.45 -35.04 19.44
N THR A 276 0.69 -35.73 19.38
CA THR A 276 1.34 -36.41 20.53
C THR A 276 2.38 -35.54 21.25
N GLU A 277 2.61 -34.29 20.81
CA GLU A 277 3.62 -33.42 21.40
C GLU A 277 3.11 -32.64 22.62
N HIS A 278 3.89 -32.64 23.69
CA HIS A 278 3.59 -31.87 24.89
C HIS A 278 3.68 -30.36 24.62
N LYS A 279 2.61 -29.63 24.96
CA LYS A 279 2.55 -28.16 24.92
C LYS A 279 3.70 -27.57 25.74
N LEU A 280 4.50 -26.69 25.12
CA LEU A 280 5.58 -25.99 25.80
C LEU A 280 5.00 -25.13 26.94
N SER A 281 5.69 -25.15 28.08
CA SER A 281 5.41 -24.18 29.16
C SER A 281 5.56 -22.76 28.63
N HIS A 282 4.70 -21.85 29.11
CA HIS A 282 4.69 -20.45 28.69
C HIS A 282 6.09 -19.81 28.72
N ARG A 283 6.85 -20.05 29.79
CA ARG A 283 8.22 -19.52 29.96
C ARG A 283 9.19 -20.06 28.89
N LYS A 284 9.09 -21.35 28.54
CA LYS A 284 9.95 -21.96 27.52
C LYS A 284 9.61 -21.44 26.12
N HIS A 285 8.32 -21.25 25.82
CA HIS A 285 7.90 -20.68 24.54
C HIS A 285 8.35 -19.21 24.40
N GLU A 286 8.19 -18.39 25.43
CA GLU A 286 8.71 -17.01 25.39
C GLU A 286 10.22 -16.94 25.19
N GLN A 287 10.98 -17.85 25.82
CA GLN A 287 12.42 -17.96 25.61
C GLN A 287 12.73 -18.33 24.14
N LEU A 288 12.03 -19.31 23.58
CA LEU A 288 12.18 -19.69 22.17
C LEU A 288 11.90 -18.53 21.22
N LEU A 289 10.85 -17.73 21.47
CA LEU A 289 10.54 -16.55 20.68
C LEU A 289 11.71 -15.54 20.72
N ARG A 290 12.24 -15.25 21.92
CA ARG A 290 13.38 -14.34 22.10
C ARG A 290 14.65 -14.84 21.39
N GLU A 291 14.95 -16.14 21.47
CA GLU A 291 16.09 -16.77 20.77
C GLU A 291 15.98 -16.71 19.23
N ASN A 292 14.76 -16.52 18.71
CA ASN A 292 14.49 -16.33 17.29
C ASN A 292 14.25 -14.87 16.92
N PHE A 293 14.57 -13.93 17.82
CA PHE A 293 14.33 -12.49 17.63
C PHE A 293 12.88 -12.19 17.26
N VAL A 294 11.93 -12.78 17.98
CA VAL A 294 10.50 -12.52 17.87
C VAL A 294 9.98 -12.03 19.22
N SER A 295 9.27 -10.90 19.21
CA SER A 295 8.74 -10.29 20.42
C SER A 295 7.48 -11.00 20.92
N PRO A 296 7.49 -11.61 22.13
CA PRO A 296 6.31 -12.30 22.67
C PRO A 296 5.10 -11.37 22.85
N ARG A 297 5.35 -10.09 23.15
CA ARG A 297 4.29 -9.08 23.29
C ARG A 297 3.63 -8.78 21.94
N ARG A 298 4.40 -8.47 20.90
CA ARG A 298 3.84 -8.19 19.57
C ARG A 298 3.16 -9.43 18.97
N VAL A 299 3.62 -10.64 19.29
CA VAL A 299 2.92 -11.89 18.94
C VAL A 299 1.56 -11.98 19.63
N ARG A 300 1.45 -11.62 20.92
CA ARG A 300 0.16 -11.55 21.61
C ARG A 300 -0.76 -10.50 20.97
N GLU A 301 -0.25 -9.30 20.73
CA GLU A 301 -1.01 -8.23 20.06
C GLU A 301 -1.49 -8.67 18.66
N TRP A 302 -0.65 -9.35 17.87
CA TRP A 302 -1.04 -9.91 16.58
C TRP A 302 -2.15 -10.96 16.72
N ARG A 303 -2.03 -11.88 17.68
CA ARG A 303 -3.08 -12.89 17.98
C ARG A 303 -4.38 -12.25 18.44
N ASP A 304 -4.32 -11.19 19.24
CA ASP A 304 -5.50 -10.48 19.72
C ASP A 304 -6.23 -9.80 18.55
N VAL A 305 -5.50 -9.10 17.68
CA VAL A 305 -6.09 -8.50 16.45
C VAL A 305 -6.65 -9.59 15.53
N HIS A 306 -5.93 -10.68 15.31
CA HIS A 306 -6.43 -11.81 14.52
C HIS A 306 -7.73 -12.39 15.10
N SER A 307 -7.79 -12.58 16.42
CA SER A 307 -8.98 -13.08 17.11
C SER A 307 -10.15 -12.11 16.98
N GLN A 308 -9.92 -10.80 17.09
CA GLN A 308 -10.93 -9.78 16.84
C GLN A 308 -11.47 -9.85 15.41
N LEU A 309 -10.60 -10.01 14.41
CA LEU A 309 -11.03 -10.17 13.02
C LEU A 309 -11.85 -11.46 12.83
N GLN A 310 -11.45 -12.57 13.46
CA GLN A 310 -12.23 -13.81 13.45
C GLN A 310 -13.60 -13.64 14.08
N THR A 311 -13.71 -12.90 15.18
CA THR A 311 -15.01 -12.54 15.79
C THR A 311 -15.88 -11.77 14.81
N VAL A 312 -15.33 -10.75 14.13
CA VAL A 312 -16.07 -9.99 13.10
C VAL A 312 -16.56 -10.91 11.97
N VAL A 313 -15.72 -11.81 11.48
CA VAL A 313 -16.08 -12.80 10.43
C VAL A 313 -17.20 -13.73 10.92
N ALA A 314 -17.12 -14.20 12.17
CA ALA A 314 -18.12 -15.08 12.77
C ALA A 314 -19.47 -14.37 12.99
N GLU A 315 -19.46 -13.12 13.48
CA GLU A 315 -20.66 -12.29 13.66
C GLU A 315 -21.40 -12.05 12.33
N HIS A 316 -20.67 -11.96 11.23
CA HIS A 316 -21.24 -11.85 9.89
C HIS A 316 -21.64 -13.20 9.27
N GLY A 317 -21.45 -14.31 10.00
CA GLY A 317 -21.78 -15.67 9.54
C GLY A 317 -20.91 -16.17 8.39
N TRP A 318 -19.72 -15.59 8.21
CA TRP A 318 -18.80 -16.00 7.15
C TRP A 318 -18.03 -17.25 7.57
N ARG A 319 -17.77 -18.14 6.60
CA ARG A 319 -17.08 -19.40 6.84
C ARG A 319 -15.63 -19.29 6.42
N LEU A 320 -14.74 -19.78 7.28
CA LEU A 320 -13.33 -19.96 6.93
C LEU A 320 -13.19 -21.09 5.89
N ASN A 321 -12.16 -20.99 5.04
CA ASN A 321 -11.82 -22.02 4.05
C ASN A 321 -11.38 -23.33 4.72
N GLN A 322 -11.72 -24.45 4.08
CA GLN A 322 -11.39 -25.80 4.56
C GLN A 322 -10.02 -26.29 4.07
N SER A 323 -9.64 -25.88 2.87
CA SER A 323 -8.32 -26.13 2.27
C SER A 323 -7.47 -24.87 2.29
N ALA A 324 -6.15 -25.04 2.33
CA ALA A 324 -5.21 -23.92 2.22
C ALA A 324 -5.41 -23.16 0.89
N ALA A 325 -5.45 -21.83 0.97
CA ALA A 325 -5.59 -20.99 -0.20
C ALA A 325 -4.34 -21.04 -1.08
N THR A 326 -4.54 -20.96 -2.40
CA THR A 326 -3.44 -20.84 -3.35
C THR A 326 -2.79 -19.46 -3.27
N TYR A 327 -1.56 -19.37 -3.79
CA TYR A 327 -0.86 -18.09 -3.91
C TYR A 327 -1.72 -17.05 -4.63
N GLU A 328 -2.35 -17.43 -5.74
CA GLU A 328 -3.22 -16.54 -6.52
C GLU A 328 -4.45 -16.08 -5.72
N GLN A 329 -5.15 -16.97 -5.01
CA GLN A 329 -6.32 -16.60 -4.19
C GLN A 329 -5.97 -15.56 -3.11
N VAL A 330 -4.83 -15.73 -2.43
CA VAL A 330 -4.34 -14.77 -1.43
C VAL A 330 -4.02 -13.43 -2.10
N HIS A 331 -3.24 -13.41 -3.17
CA HIS A 331 -2.75 -12.17 -3.76
C HIS A 331 -3.84 -11.39 -4.51
N LEU A 332 -4.80 -12.07 -5.13
CA LEU A 332 -6.00 -11.42 -5.68
C LEU A 332 -6.82 -10.76 -4.57
N SER A 333 -6.91 -11.40 -3.39
CA SER A 333 -7.55 -10.79 -2.23
C SER A 333 -6.81 -9.55 -1.73
N MET A 334 -5.48 -9.62 -1.62
CA MET A 334 -4.64 -8.48 -1.24
C MET A 334 -4.74 -7.32 -2.25
N LEU A 335 -4.70 -7.63 -3.55
CA LEU A 335 -4.78 -6.64 -4.62
C LEU A 335 -6.04 -5.79 -4.54
N SER A 336 -7.18 -6.36 -4.12
CA SER A 336 -8.44 -5.63 -4.00
C SER A 336 -8.38 -4.41 -3.07
N GLY A 337 -7.53 -4.43 -2.03
CA GLY A 337 -7.30 -3.30 -1.13
C GLY A 337 -6.07 -2.46 -1.46
N LEU A 338 -5.18 -2.98 -2.32
CA LEU A 338 -3.83 -2.46 -2.55
C LEU A 338 -3.59 -2.04 -4.02
N LEU A 339 -4.63 -1.82 -4.81
CA LEU A 339 -4.50 -1.42 -6.22
C LEU A 339 -3.63 -0.18 -6.43
N GLY A 340 -3.71 0.80 -5.52
CA GLY A 340 -2.85 1.98 -5.54
C GLY A 340 -1.36 1.72 -5.29
N ASN A 341 -0.98 0.52 -4.84
CA ASN A 341 0.38 0.15 -4.43
C ASN A 341 1.04 -0.85 -5.39
N ILE A 342 0.49 -1.04 -6.60
CA ILE A 342 1.13 -1.85 -7.64
C ILE A 342 2.38 -1.15 -8.18
N GLY A 343 3.34 -1.93 -8.66
CA GLY A 343 4.56 -1.44 -9.28
C GLY A 343 5.02 -2.29 -10.45
N GLN A 344 5.43 -1.65 -11.54
CA GLN A 344 6.11 -2.27 -12.67
C GLN A 344 7.59 -1.85 -12.66
N LYS A 345 8.50 -2.81 -12.66
CA LYS A 345 9.94 -2.55 -12.64
C LYS A 345 10.36 -1.79 -13.90
N SER A 346 11.19 -0.77 -13.71
CA SER A 346 11.88 -0.09 -14.81
C SER A 346 12.86 -1.05 -15.49
N ASP A 347 13.02 -0.90 -16.81
CA ASP A 347 13.98 -1.72 -17.58
C ASP A 347 15.44 -1.26 -17.34
N ASP A 348 15.65 0.01 -16.98
CA ASP A 348 16.99 0.63 -16.89
C ASP A 348 17.49 0.81 -15.44
N GLU A 349 16.58 1.03 -14.49
CA GLU A 349 16.91 1.40 -13.12
C GLU A 349 16.22 0.49 -12.08
N ASP A 350 16.74 0.44 -10.86
CA ASP A 350 16.20 -0.43 -9.79
C ASP A 350 15.00 0.20 -9.02
N TRP A 351 14.13 0.90 -9.74
CA TRP A 351 12.85 1.43 -9.22
C TRP A 351 11.65 0.83 -9.93
N TYR A 352 10.49 0.96 -9.28
CA TYR A 352 9.19 0.52 -9.79
C TYR A 352 8.32 1.74 -10.11
N LEU A 353 7.75 1.73 -11.31
CA LEU A 353 6.70 2.65 -11.72
C LEU A 353 5.41 2.23 -11.02
N GLY A 354 4.98 3.05 -10.06
CA GLY A 354 3.72 2.87 -9.34
C GLY A 354 2.57 3.66 -9.95
N ALA A 355 1.40 3.49 -9.34
CA ALA A 355 0.19 4.19 -9.73
C ALA A 355 0.42 5.71 -9.75
N ARG A 356 -0.17 6.41 -10.73
CA ARG A 356 -0.12 7.89 -10.85
C ARG A 356 1.29 8.41 -11.13
N GLY A 357 2.16 7.57 -11.70
CA GLY A 357 3.52 7.95 -12.12
C GLY A 357 4.53 8.09 -10.98
N ILE A 358 4.19 7.63 -9.77
CA ILE A 358 5.14 7.63 -8.66
C ILE A 358 6.26 6.62 -8.92
N LYS A 359 7.49 6.97 -8.52
CA LYS A 359 8.61 6.04 -8.53
C LYS A 359 8.90 5.61 -7.10
N PHE A 360 9.01 4.31 -6.86
CA PHE A 360 9.35 3.78 -5.54
C PHE A 360 10.39 2.67 -5.63
N TRP A 361 11.13 2.48 -4.54
CA TRP A 361 12.17 1.47 -4.43
C TRP A 361 11.77 0.39 -3.45
N ARG A 362 12.35 -0.80 -3.59
CA ARG A 362 12.26 -1.82 -2.56
C ARG A 362 12.84 -1.28 -1.24
N HIS A 363 12.10 -1.42 -0.15
CA HIS A 363 12.62 -1.08 1.17
C HIS A 363 13.84 -1.94 1.51
N PRO A 364 14.91 -1.40 2.12
CA PRO A 364 16.12 -2.19 2.45
C PRO A 364 15.84 -3.37 3.39
N GLY A 365 14.84 -3.25 4.25
CA GLY A 365 14.36 -4.32 5.13
C GLY A 365 13.25 -5.19 4.53
N ALA A 366 13.10 -5.23 3.20
CA ALA A 366 12.21 -6.19 2.54
C ALA A 366 12.95 -7.52 2.36
N HIS A 367 12.37 -8.60 2.88
CA HIS A 367 13.01 -9.92 2.96
C HIS A 367 12.30 -10.91 2.02
N LEU A 368 12.82 -10.98 0.79
CA LEU A 368 12.46 -12.02 -0.19
C LEU A 368 13.71 -12.88 -0.43
N SER A 369 13.54 -14.20 -0.50
CA SER A 369 14.66 -15.10 -0.77
C SER A 369 15.14 -15.07 -2.22
N LYS A 370 14.31 -14.53 -3.13
CA LYS A 370 14.67 -14.19 -4.52
C LYS A 370 14.44 -12.70 -4.79
N LYS A 371 15.07 -12.18 -5.84
CA LYS A 371 14.83 -10.80 -6.28
C LYS A 371 13.35 -10.63 -6.69
N PRO A 372 12.68 -9.53 -6.30
CA PRO A 372 11.31 -9.29 -6.71
C PRO A 372 11.19 -9.19 -8.23
N GLY A 373 10.03 -9.61 -8.74
CA GLY A 373 9.74 -9.73 -10.16
C GLY A 373 9.54 -8.38 -10.84
N ARG A 374 9.17 -8.43 -12.14
CA ARG A 374 8.83 -7.25 -12.94
C ARG A 374 7.55 -6.58 -12.44
N TRP A 375 6.58 -7.34 -11.95
CA TRP A 375 5.34 -6.82 -11.42
C TRP A 375 5.22 -7.18 -9.94
N ILE A 376 4.92 -6.18 -9.13
CA ILE A 376 4.75 -6.33 -7.69
C ILE A 376 3.54 -5.56 -7.17
N VAL A 377 3.11 -5.92 -5.97
CA VAL A 377 2.28 -5.08 -5.09
C VAL A 377 3.04 -4.88 -3.78
N ALA A 378 2.91 -3.69 -3.19
CA ALA A 378 3.41 -3.39 -1.85
C ALA A 378 2.24 -3.27 -0.86
N ALA A 379 2.44 -3.77 0.37
CA ALA A 379 1.50 -3.56 1.47
C ALA A 379 1.33 -2.07 1.79
N GLU A 380 2.44 -1.34 1.82
CA GLU A 380 2.47 0.10 2.05
C GLU A 380 3.57 0.78 1.23
N LEU A 381 3.34 2.05 0.89
CA LEU A 381 4.34 2.95 0.35
C LEU A 381 4.66 4.01 1.42
N VAL A 382 5.91 4.07 1.84
CA VAL A 382 6.34 4.95 2.94
C VAL A 382 7.44 5.88 2.45
N ASP A 383 7.22 7.18 2.66
CA ASP A 383 8.17 8.22 2.30
C ASP A 383 9.08 8.56 3.49
N THR A 384 10.39 8.33 3.32
CA THR A 384 11.41 8.60 4.34
C THR A 384 12.58 9.39 3.74
N SER A 385 13.62 8.70 3.24
CA SER A 385 14.69 9.31 2.44
C SER A 385 14.38 9.29 0.94
N ARG A 386 13.66 8.25 0.51
CA ARG A 386 12.97 8.11 -0.77
C ARG A 386 11.68 7.36 -0.52
N LEU A 387 10.84 7.27 -1.54
CA LEU A 387 9.61 6.49 -1.47
C LEU A 387 9.95 4.99 -1.53
N TYR A 388 9.58 4.24 -0.50
CA TYR A 388 9.84 2.81 -0.42
C TYR A 388 8.56 1.99 -0.36
N GLY A 389 8.54 0.88 -1.10
CA GLY A 389 7.54 -0.18 -0.94
C GLY A 389 7.98 -1.20 0.11
N ARG A 390 7.09 -1.52 1.05
CA ARG A 390 7.25 -2.55 2.08
C ARG A 390 6.17 -3.62 1.96
N GLY A 391 6.47 -4.84 2.39
CA GLY A 391 5.53 -5.96 2.26
C GLY A 391 5.31 -6.29 0.79
N LEU A 392 6.40 -6.61 0.09
CA LEU A 392 6.39 -6.82 -1.35
C LEU A 392 5.90 -8.23 -1.70
N ALA A 393 5.12 -8.30 -2.77
CA ALA A 393 4.77 -9.57 -3.39
C ALA A 393 4.76 -9.46 -4.92
N ASN A 394 5.26 -10.50 -5.58
CA ASN A 394 5.16 -10.64 -7.03
C ASN A 394 3.70 -10.87 -7.43
N ILE A 395 3.28 -10.22 -8.50
CA ILE A 395 1.95 -10.40 -9.08
C ILE A 395 2.08 -10.64 -10.58
N GLU A 396 1.01 -11.17 -11.17
CA GLU A 396 0.90 -11.31 -12.61
C GLU A 396 -0.02 -10.22 -13.19
N PRO A 397 0.33 -9.56 -14.30
CA PRO A 397 -0.46 -8.45 -14.83
C PRO A 397 -1.89 -8.88 -15.22
N GLN A 398 -2.12 -10.13 -15.60
CA GLN A 398 -3.44 -10.70 -15.90
C GLN A 398 -4.40 -10.71 -14.70
N TRP A 399 -3.89 -10.57 -13.48
CA TRP A 399 -4.70 -10.50 -12.26
C TRP A 399 -5.38 -9.16 -12.06
N LEU A 400 -4.88 -8.10 -12.70
CA LEU A 400 -5.36 -6.74 -12.52
C LEU A 400 -6.72 -6.49 -13.18
N PRO A 401 -7.00 -6.92 -14.43
CA PRO A 401 -8.29 -6.65 -15.07
C PRO A 401 -9.53 -7.18 -14.35
N PRO A 402 -9.55 -8.41 -13.79
CA PRO A 402 -10.71 -8.90 -13.05
C PRO A 402 -11.02 -8.11 -11.77
N ILE A 403 -10.02 -7.49 -11.15
CA ILE A 403 -10.17 -6.76 -9.87
C ILE A 403 -10.39 -5.26 -10.10
N ALA A 404 -9.68 -4.69 -11.07
CA ALA A 404 -9.61 -3.26 -11.32
C ALA A 404 -10.38 -2.83 -12.58
N GLY A 405 -11.33 -3.64 -13.06
CA GLY A 405 -12.03 -3.40 -14.33
C GLY A 405 -12.67 -2.02 -14.42
N HIS A 406 -13.25 -1.51 -13.32
CA HIS A 406 -13.85 -0.17 -13.23
C HIS A 406 -12.83 0.98 -13.28
N LEU A 407 -11.54 0.68 -13.13
CA LEU A 407 -10.44 1.66 -13.11
C LEU A 407 -9.58 1.61 -14.38
N ILE A 408 -9.73 0.57 -15.19
CA ILE A 408 -8.95 0.38 -16.40
C ILE A 408 -9.48 1.30 -17.49
N LYS A 409 -8.55 2.04 -18.09
CA LYS A 409 -8.80 2.85 -19.28
C LYS A 409 -8.25 2.11 -20.48
N THR A 410 -9.13 1.78 -21.42
CA THR A 410 -8.75 1.22 -22.72
C THR A 410 -8.71 2.32 -23.77
N GLN A 411 -7.75 2.20 -24.69
CA GLN A 411 -7.64 3.05 -25.87
C GLN A 411 -7.46 2.15 -27.09
N LEU A 412 -8.21 2.45 -28.15
CA LEU A 412 -8.02 1.82 -29.45
C LEU A 412 -7.05 2.63 -30.29
N LEU A 413 -6.12 1.93 -30.91
CA LEU A 413 -5.05 2.44 -31.75
C LEU A 413 -5.14 1.77 -33.12
N GLU A 414 -4.75 2.50 -34.15
CA GLU A 414 -4.52 1.97 -35.51
C GLU A 414 -5.64 1.04 -36.04
N PRO A 415 -6.88 1.51 -36.21
CA PRO A 415 -7.89 0.74 -36.92
C PRO A 415 -7.43 0.46 -38.36
N HIS A 416 -7.32 -0.80 -38.75
CA HIS A 416 -6.85 -1.22 -40.07
C HIS A 416 -7.52 -2.51 -40.54
N TRP A 417 -7.48 -2.73 -41.86
CA TRP A 417 -7.97 -3.96 -42.47
C TRP A 417 -6.96 -5.10 -42.28
N GLU A 418 -7.43 -6.25 -41.75
CA GLU A 418 -6.63 -7.48 -41.73
C GLU A 418 -7.17 -8.48 -42.75
N LYS A 419 -6.50 -8.58 -43.90
CA LYS A 419 -6.85 -9.52 -44.98
C LYS A 419 -7.19 -10.91 -44.46
N LYS A 420 -6.28 -11.56 -43.72
CA LYS A 420 -6.45 -12.96 -43.27
C LYS A 420 -7.71 -13.20 -42.45
N ALA A 421 -8.11 -12.23 -41.63
CA ALA A 421 -9.28 -12.34 -40.77
C ALA A 421 -10.55 -11.80 -41.46
N ALA A 422 -10.40 -11.15 -42.62
CA ALA A 422 -11.46 -10.47 -43.36
C ALA A 422 -12.29 -9.51 -42.50
N GLU A 423 -11.64 -8.82 -41.56
CA GLU A 423 -12.26 -7.88 -40.64
C GLU A 423 -11.39 -6.66 -40.42
N VAL A 424 -12.02 -5.56 -39.99
CA VAL A 424 -11.29 -4.37 -39.52
C VAL A 424 -10.95 -4.58 -38.05
N VAL A 425 -9.65 -4.55 -37.76
CA VAL A 425 -9.07 -4.77 -36.43
C VAL A 425 -8.51 -3.46 -35.91
N ALA A 426 -8.63 -3.22 -34.61
CA ALA A 426 -7.88 -2.18 -33.92
C ALA A 426 -7.00 -2.80 -32.84
N LEU A 427 -5.93 -2.10 -32.47
CA LEU A 427 -5.04 -2.48 -31.38
C LEU A 427 -5.50 -1.81 -30.08
N GLU A 428 -5.84 -2.61 -29.09
CA GLU A 428 -6.23 -2.12 -27.77
C GLU A 428 -5.01 -2.01 -26.84
N ARG A 429 -4.91 -0.86 -26.18
CA ARG A 429 -3.99 -0.59 -25.08
C ARG A 429 -4.79 -0.35 -23.81
N ALA A 430 -4.50 -1.11 -22.76
CA ALA A 430 -5.13 -0.92 -21.44
C ALA A 430 -4.15 -0.32 -20.45
N THR A 431 -4.63 0.64 -19.68
CA THR A 431 -3.86 1.31 -18.63
C THR A 431 -4.62 1.29 -17.30
N LEU A 432 -3.88 1.10 -16.21
CA LEU A 432 -4.38 1.24 -14.85
C LEU A 432 -3.51 2.26 -14.13
N TYR A 433 -4.10 3.37 -13.70
CA TYR A 433 -3.38 4.49 -13.07
C TYR A 433 -2.17 5.01 -13.86
N GLY A 434 -2.23 4.94 -15.19
CA GLY A 434 -1.15 5.35 -16.09
C GLY A 434 -0.08 4.27 -16.34
N ILE A 435 -0.14 3.13 -15.67
CA ILE A 435 0.72 1.97 -15.97
C ILE A 435 0.08 1.15 -17.10
N VAL A 436 0.87 0.76 -18.09
CA VAL A 436 0.40 -0.08 -19.20
C VAL A 436 0.29 -1.52 -18.73
N LEU A 437 -0.92 -2.09 -18.78
CA LEU A 437 -1.16 -3.49 -18.44
C LEU A 437 -0.85 -4.40 -19.63
N TYR A 438 -1.39 -4.04 -20.79
CA TYR A 438 -1.10 -4.67 -22.06
C TYR A 438 -1.20 -3.64 -23.19
N SER A 439 -0.51 -3.94 -24.28
CA SER A 439 -0.59 -3.19 -25.54
C SER A 439 -0.77 -4.18 -26.69
N ASN A 440 -1.32 -3.71 -27.80
CA ASN A 440 -1.42 -4.43 -29.06
C ASN A 440 -2.33 -5.66 -28.99
N LYS A 441 -3.34 -5.65 -28.11
CA LYS A 441 -4.38 -6.68 -28.09
C LYS A 441 -5.32 -6.41 -29.25
N LYS A 442 -5.37 -7.32 -30.23
CA LYS A 442 -6.29 -7.19 -31.37
C LYS A 442 -7.74 -7.28 -30.91
N VAL A 443 -8.56 -6.33 -31.35
CA VAL A 443 -10.00 -6.32 -31.12
C VAL A 443 -10.74 -6.05 -32.43
N ASN A 444 -11.88 -6.70 -32.61
CA ASN A 444 -12.75 -6.44 -33.76
C ASN A 444 -13.29 -5.01 -33.66
N PHE A 445 -12.82 -4.13 -34.54
CA PHE A 445 -13.16 -2.71 -34.52
C PHE A 445 -14.60 -2.46 -34.97
N GLY A 446 -15.14 -3.34 -35.82
CA GLY A 446 -16.54 -3.28 -36.25
C GLY A 446 -17.56 -3.39 -35.13
N ARG A 447 -17.21 -3.99 -33.98
CA ARG A 447 -18.07 -4.01 -32.79
C ARG A 447 -18.02 -2.72 -31.96
N VAL A 448 -17.00 -1.89 -32.17
CA VAL A 448 -16.78 -0.66 -31.40
C VAL A 448 -17.25 0.56 -32.19
N ASP A 449 -16.80 0.69 -33.44
CA ASP A 449 -17.27 1.72 -34.37
C ASP A 449 -17.60 1.08 -35.73
N PRO A 450 -18.85 0.62 -35.91
CA PRO A 450 -19.29 0.00 -37.16
C PRO A 450 -19.15 0.94 -38.37
N LYS A 451 -19.26 2.26 -38.17
CA LYS A 451 -19.25 3.23 -39.27
C LYS A 451 -17.83 3.42 -39.79
N ALA A 452 -16.88 3.73 -38.91
CA ALA A 452 -15.48 3.88 -39.29
C ALA A 452 -14.89 2.55 -39.81
N ALA A 453 -15.27 1.42 -39.20
CA ALA A 453 -14.90 0.10 -39.71
C ALA A 453 -15.41 -0.13 -41.14
N ARG A 454 -16.64 0.26 -41.45
CA ARG A 454 -17.19 0.14 -42.82
C ARG A 454 -16.40 0.99 -43.81
N GLU A 455 -16.01 2.21 -43.46
CA GLU A 455 -15.20 3.07 -44.33
C GLU A 455 -13.84 2.44 -44.64
N ILE A 456 -13.16 1.92 -43.62
CA ILE A 456 -11.87 1.21 -43.78
C ILE A 456 -12.05 -0.04 -44.63
N PHE A 457 -13.09 -0.85 -44.39
CA PHE A 457 -13.37 -2.04 -45.18
C PHE A 457 -13.61 -1.73 -46.66
N ILE A 458 -14.38 -0.68 -46.95
CA ILE A 458 -14.64 -0.28 -48.34
C ILE A 458 -13.33 0.13 -49.01
N ARG A 459 -12.54 1.00 -48.37
CA ARG A 459 -11.30 1.50 -48.95
C ARG A 459 -10.26 0.40 -49.12
N GLU A 460 -9.93 -0.32 -48.05
CA GLU A 460 -8.84 -1.31 -48.07
C GLU A 460 -9.29 -2.66 -48.66
N GLY A 461 -10.44 -3.17 -48.23
CA GLY A 461 -10.94 -4.46 -48.69
C GLY A 461 -11.42 -4.40 -50.13
N LEU A 462 -12.33 -3.47 -50.45
CA LEU A 462 -13.03 -3.47 -51.74
C LEU A 462 -12.33 -2.64 -52.82
N VAL A 463 -11.91 -1.41 -52.51
CA VAL A 463 -11.30 -0.49 -53.49
C VAL A 463 -9.85 -0.90 -53.77
N ASN A 464 -9.04 -1.12 -52.73
CA ASN A 464 -7.65 -1.58 -52.85
C ASN A 464 -7.52 -3.08 -53.16
N ASP A 465 -8.65 -3.80 -53.30
CA ASP A 465 -8.73 -5.21 -53.67
C ASP A 465 -7.96 -6.16 -52.72
N ASP A 466 -7.85 -5.82 -51.43
CA ASP A 466 -7.14 -6.60 -50.43
C ASP A 466 -8.02 -7.65 -49.72
N LEU A 467 -9.05 -8.16 -50.40
CA LEU A 467 -9.85 -9.30 -49.91
C LEU A 467 -9.08 -10.63 -49.99
N PRO A 468 -9.31 -11.58 -49.07
CA PRO A 468 -8.95 -12.97 -49.27
C PRO A 468 -9.55 -13.54 -50.56
N GLU A 469 -8.77 -14.33 -51.29
CA GLU A 469 -9.20 -14.87 -52.60
C GLU A 469 -10.41 -15.80 -52.50
N ASP A 470 -10.53 -16.54 -51.41
CA ASP A 470 -11.70 -17.37 -51.11
C ASP A 470 -12.96 -16.52 -50.92
N LEU A 471 -12.88 -15.40 -50.19
CA LEU A 471 -13.98 -14.47 -50.02
C LEU A 471 -14.29 -13.72 -51.32
N ALA A 472 -13.26 -13.27 -52.05
CA ALA A 472 -13.41 -12.60 -53.34
C ALA A 472 -14.14 -13.48 -54.36
N ARG A 473 -13.86 -14.79 -54.41
CA ARG A 473 -14.57 -15.75 -55.28
C ARG A 473 -16.05 -15.90 -54.95
N GLN A 474 -16.43 -15.72 -53.68
CA GLN A 474 -17.83 -15.79 -53.25
C GLN A 474 -18.63 -14.53 -53.62
N LEU A 475 -17.96 -13.44 -54.01
CA LEU A 475 -18.56 -12.14 -54.31
C LEU A 475 -18.47 -11.84 -55.82
N PRO A 476 -19.52 -12.15 -56.63
CA PRO A 476 -19.44 -12.06 -58.10
C PRO A 476 -19.08 -10.68 -58.63
N PHE A 477 -19.42 -9.62 -57.89
CA PHE A 477 -19.12 -8.23 -58.28
C PHE A 477 -17.62 -7.92 -58.21
N ILE A 478 -16.84 -8.55 -57.32
CA ILE A 478 -15.38 -8.36 -57.26
C ILE A 478 -14.73 -8.83 -58.55
N GLY A 479 -15.12 -10.02 -59.03
CA GLY A 479 -14.66 -10.54 -60.32
C GLY A 479 -15.10 -9.67 -61.51
N HIS A 480 -16.27 -9.03 -61.43
CA HIS A 480 -16.68 -8.03 -62.43
C HIS A 480 -15.78 -6.80 -62.40
N ASN A 481 -15.53 -6.23 -61.21
CA ASN A 481 -14.72 -5.02 -61.02
C ASN A 481 -13.27 -5.24 -61.51
N ARG A 482 -12.62 -6.33 -61.09
CA ARG A 482 -11.26 -6.69 -61.55
C ARG A 482 -11.16 -6.78 -63.08
N ARG A 483 -12.19 -7.34 -63.76
CA ARG A 483 -12.24 -7.39 -65.24
C ARG A 483 -12.43 -6.02 -65.88
N GLN A 484 -13.22 -5.12 -65.27
CA GLN A 484 -13.39 -3.76 -65.79
C GLN A 484 -12.09 -2.96 -65.65
N ILE A 485 -11.43 -3.02 -64.48
CA ILE A 485 -10.13 -2.38 -64.24
C ILE A 485 -9.10 -2.86 -65.27
N ALA A 486 -8.98 -4.17 -65.49
CA ALA A 486 -8.07 -4.73 -66.49
C ALA A 486 -8.37 -4.26 -67.93
N LYS A 487 -9.65 -4.08 -68.29
CA LYS A 487 -10.05 -3.51 -69.59
C LYS A 487 -9.64 -2.04 -69.72
N VAL A 488 -9.83 -1.24 -68.67
CA VAL A 488 -9.45 0.18 -68.64
C VAL A 488 -7.93 0.31 -68.75
N GLN A 489 -7.15 -0.43 -67.97
CA GLN A 489 -5.69 -0.44 -68.05
C GLN A 489 -5.18 -0.85 -69.45
N ALA A 490 -5.82 -1.84 -70.09
CA ALA A 490 -5.48 -2.20 -71.47
C ALA A 490 -5.77 -1.08 -72.48
N LEU A 491 -6.83 -0.29 -72.26
CA LEU A 491 -7.16 0.89 -73.07
C LEU A 491 -6.16 2.03 -72.84
N GLU A 492 -5.70 2.26 -71.62
CA GLU A 492 -4.66 3.25 -71.29
C GLU A 492 -3.33 2.91 -71.97
N HIS A 493 -2.89 1.65 -71.89
CA HIS A 493 -1.69 1.19 -72.59
C HIS A 493 -1.79 1.37 -74.11
N LYS A 494 -2.97 1.13 -74.69
CA LYS A 494 -3.20 1.28 -76.13
C LYS A 494 -3.29 2.75 -76.57
N SER A 495 -3.82 3.63 -75.72
CA SER A 495 -4.02 5.06 -76.01
C SER A 495 -2.86 5.95 -75.54
N ARG A 496 -1.89 5.40 -74.80
CA ARG A 496 -0.76 6.12 -74.17
C ARG A 496 -1.20 7.31 -73.30
N ARG A 497 -2.35 7.19 -72.65
CA ARG A 497 -2.89 8.19 -71.73
C ARG A 497 -3.20 7.50 -70.40
N GLN A 498 -2.55 7.94 -69.33
CA GLN A 498 -2.57 7.28 -68.02
C GLN A 498 -3.63 7.84 -67.05
N ASP A 499 -4.67 8.52 -67.57
CA ASP A 499 -5.63 9.28 -66.76
C ASP A 499 -7.08 8.77 -66.88
N VAL A 500 -7.28 7.53 -67.36
CA VAL A 500 -8.62 6.97 -67.60
C VAL A 500 -9.11 6.18 -66.38
N LEU A 501 -8.20 5.52 -65.67
CA LEU A 501 -8.44 5.00 -64.33
C LEU A 501 -8.21 6.14 -63.32
N VAL A 502 -9.22 6.45 -62.51
CA VAL A 502 -9.08 7.43 -61.43
C VAL A 502 -8.57 6.69 -60.20
N ASP A 503 -7.37 7.05 -59.76
CA ASP A 503 -6.80 6.61 -58.50
C ASP A 503 -7.16 7.66 -57.41
N ASP A 504 -7.79 7.18 -56.33
CA ASP A 504 -8.44 7.89 -55.19
C ASP A 504 -9.80 8.59 -55.44
#